data_AF-G4ZRJ3-F1
#
_entry.id   AF-G4ZRJ3-F1
#
_cell.length_a   1.000
_cell.length_b   1.000
_cell.length_c   1.000
_cell.angle_alpha   90.00
_cell.angle_beta   90.00
_cell.angle_gamma   90.00
#
_symmetry.space_group_name_H-M   'P 1'
#
loop_
_entity.id
_entity.type
_entity.pdbx_description
1 polymer ?
#
loop_
_entity_poly.entity_id
_entity_poly.type
_entity_poly.pdbx_seq_one_letter_code
_entity_poly.pdbx_strand_id
1 'polypeptide(L)'
;VAPPEPPAAPELTSMVVWQLKSESCAELRAFEARRAAQIDKFQARDRAYWRQFQDEIRRAGDENARLLRFFALRMQADLAYAEALRQTRAALDAPASEGSAGSDTEQLSVQSSVAKALHAVGEVQQQLAEKLVQLTTVVKREVTAKPLEEMAATYKEKMATMLSEGEKLDAMLFQSQKNVLTAFGKYEELFKQMEAEEESDKEAAVKRQDLWLAEMNYCINVQKLQQ
;
A
#
# COMPACT_ATOMS: atom_id res chain seq x y z
N VAL A 1 27.95 31.42 69.56
CA VAL A 1 27.42 30.04 69.45
C VAL A 1 27.21 29.77 67.97
N ALA A 2 28.04 28.91 67.37
CA ALA A 2 27.89 28.50 65.98
C ALA A 2 26.67 27.57 65.84
N PRO A 3 25.94 27.59 64.72
CA PRO A 3 24.81 26.69 64.51
C PRO A 3 25.30 25.23 64.45
N PRO A 4 24.52 24.26 64.95
CA PRO A 4 24.89 22.85 64.89
C PRO A 4 24.99 22.41 63.44
N GLU A 5 26.06 21.69 63.11
CA GLU A 5 26.23 21.01 61.82
C GLU A 5 24.98 20.16 61.52
N PRO A 6 24.48 20.20 60.27
CA PRO A 6 23.41 19.29 59.87
C PRO A 6 23.89 17.84 60.03
N PRO A 7 23.03 16.91 60.46
CA PRO A 7 23.42 15.53 60.61
C PRO A 7 23.95 15.00 59.28
N ALA A 8 25.19 14.47 59.30
CA ALA A 8 25.78 13.81 58.15
C ALA A 8 24.82 12.72 57.65
N ALA A 9 24.54 12.74 56.34
CA ALA A 9 23.73 11.70 55.72
C ALA A 9 24.34 10.32 56.05
N PRO A 10 23.54 9.32 56.43
CA PRO A 10 24.08 8.01 56.79
C PRO A 10 24.89 7.46 55.62
N GLU A 11 26.17 7.16 55.86
CA GLU A 11 27.04 6.51 54.88
C GLU A 11 26.45 5.11 54.60
N LEU A 12 25.79 4.99 53.44
CA LEU A 12 25.29 3.71 52.96
C LEU A 12 26.49 2.78 52.72
N THR A 13 26.50 1.63 53.39
CA THR A 13 27.55 0.63 53.18
C THR A 13 27.49 0.14 51.72
N SER A 14 28.65 -0.16 51.13
CA SER A 14 28.78 -0.65 49.74
C SER A 14 27.81 -1.81 49.42
N MET A 15 27.58 -2.69 50.41
CA MET A 15 26.64 -3.82 50.32
C MET A 15 25.18 -3.38 50.15
N VAL A 16 24.71 -2.35 50.86
CA VAL A 16 23.34 -1.83 50.74
C VAL A 16 23.13 -1.17 49.39
N VAL A 17 24.14 -0.44 48.88
CA VAL A 17 24.09 0.17 47.54
C VAL A 17 24.02 -0.89 46.44
N TRP A 18 24.76 -2.00 46.60
CA TRP A 18 24.71 -3.11 45.66
C TRP A 18 23.35 -3.82 45.66
N GLN A 19 22.78 -4.09 46.84
CA GLN A 19 21.45 -4.70 46.97
C GLN A 19 20.36 -3.88 46.28
N LEU A 20 20.32 -2.57 46.54
CA LEU A 20 19.37 -1.65 45.89
C LEU A 20 19.50 -1.65 44.36
N LYS A 21 20.72 -1.80 43.84
CA LYS A 21 20.97 -1.88 42.38
C LYS A 21 20.53 -3.21 41.79
N SER A 22 20.78 -4.31 42.50
CA SER A 22 20.31 -5.62 42.11
C SER A 22 18.78 -5.67 42.04
N GLU A 23 18.10 -5.07 43.04
CA GLU A 23 16.64 -4.94 43.05
C GLU A 23 16.13 -4.08 41.90
N SER A 24 16.70 -2.88 41.70
CA SER A 24 16.37 -1.99 40.59
C SER A 24 16.55 -2.66 39.21
N CYS A 25 17.61 -3.45 39.03
CA CYS A 25 17.82 -4.21 37.80
C CYS A 25 16.77 -5.30 37.60
N ALA A 26 16.42 -6.03 38.66
CA ALA A 26 15.37 -7.04 38.61
C ALA A 26 14.01 -6.42 38.22
N GLU A 27 13.70 -5.23 38.76
CA GLU A 27 12.52 -4.47 38.37
C GLU A 27 12.56 -4.04 36.89
N LEU A 28 13.70 -3.54 36.40
CA LEU A 28 13.85 -3.12 35.00
C LEU A 28 13.72 -4.30 34.03
N ARG A 29 14.29 -5.46 34.36
CA ARG A 29 14.13 -6.71 33.59
C ARG A 29 12.68 -7.16 33.57
N ALA A 30 12.00 -7.13 34.72
CA ALA A 30 10.59 -7.49 34.81
C ALA A 30 9.70 -6.51 34.01
N PHE A 31 10.04 -5.22 34.02
CA PHE A 31 9.38 -4.21 33.19
C PHE A 31 9.58 -4.48 31.71
N GLU A 32 10.82 -4.71 31.25
CA GLU A 32 11.10 -4.98 29.84
C GLU A 32 10.43 -6.27 29.37
N ALA A 33 10.43 -7.33 30.18
CA ALA A 33 9.72 -8.57 29.87
C ALA A 33 8.20 -8.33 29.67
N ARG A 34 7.58 -7.48 30.52
CA ARG A 34 6.17 -7.09 30.35
C ARG A 34 5.97 -6.23 29.11
N ARG A 35 6.86 -5.27 28.85
CA ARG A 35 6.83 -4.42 27.65
C ARG A 35 6.88 -5.29 26.40
N ALA A 36 7.88 -6.16 26.28
CA ALA A 36 8.05 -7.04 25.14
C ALA A 36 6.84 -7.98 24.93
N ALA A 37 6.32 -8.59 26.00
CA ALA A 37 5.15 -9.46 25.93
C ALA A 37 3.89 -8.75 25.42
N GLN A 38 3.74 -7.46 25.72
CA GLN A 38 2.61 -6.66 25.26
C GLN A 38 2.86 -6.09 23.87
N ILE A 39 4.00 -5.44 23.65
CA ILE A 39 4.24 -4.57 22.50
C ILE A 39 4.71 -5.35 21.27
N ASP A 40 5.70 -6.25 21.43
CA ASP A 40 6.40 -6.84 20.28
C ASP A 40 5.47 -7.73 19.44
N LYS A 41 4.54 -8.45 20.09
CA LYS A 41 3.56 -9.30 19.40
C LYS A 41 2.60 -8.48 18.54
N PHE A 42 2.08 -7.36 19.05
CA PHE A 42 1.17 -6.52 18.29
C PHE A 42 1.90 -5.83 17.15
N GLN A 43 3.13 -5.36 17.37
CA GLN A 43 3.92 -4.72 16.33
C GLN A 43 4.28 -5.66 15.17
N ALA A 44 4.68 -6.90 15.48
CA ALA A 44 4.93 -7.90 14.44
C ALA A 44 3.68 -8.16 13.59
N ARG A 45 2.51 -8.22 14.24
CA ARG A 45 1.22 -8.40 13.57
C ARG A 45 0.83 -7.17 12.75
N ASP A 46 0.96 -5.98 13.30
CA ASP A 46 0.58 -4.72 12.65
C ASP A 46 1.47 -4.47 11.42
N ARG A 47 2.76 -4.83 11.51
CA ARG A 47 3.67 -4.79 10.35
C ARG A 47 3.33 -5.81 9.28
N ALA A 48 2.91 -7.02 9.67
CA ALA A 48 2.42 -8.01 8.72
C ALA A 48 1.13 -7.53 8.02
N TYR A 49 0.22 -6.94 8.79
CA TYR A 49 -1.00 -6.34 8.27
C TYR A 49 -0.68 -5.18 7.31
N TRP A 50 0.26 -4.31 7.66
CA TRP A 50 0.69 -3.21 6.80
C TRP A 50 1.16 -3.73 5.43
N ARG A 51 2.01 -4.76 5.40
CA ARG A 51 2.44 -5.38 4.13
C ARG A 51 1.29 -5.93 3.31
N GLN A 52 0.36 -6.66 3.94
CA GLN A 52 -0.84 -7.17 3.25
C GLN A 52 -1.70 -6.05 2.69
N PHE A 53 -1.87 -4.97 3.45
CA PHE A 53 -2.60 -3.78 3.01
C PHE A 53 -1.91 -3.11 1.80
N GLN A 54 -0.58 -3.01 1.81
CA GLN A 54 0.17 -2.49 0.67
C GLN A 54 -0.02 -3.35 -0.59
N ASP A 55 0.01 -4.68 -0.45
CA ASP A 55 -0.20 -5.61 -1.57
C ASP A 55 -1.62 -5.47 -2.14
N GLU A 56 -2.63 -5.36 -1.29
CA GLU A 56 -4.02 -5.18 -1.71
C GLU A 56 -4.23 -3.85 -2.44
N ILE A 57 -3.60 -2.77 -1.98
CA ILE A 57 -3.64 -1.47 -2.67
C ILE A 57 -3.03 -1.57 -4.07
N ARG A 58 -1.87 -2.21 -4.20
CA ARG A 58 -1.21 -2.39 -5.51
C ARG A 58 -2.10 -3.21 -6.44
N ARG A 59 -2.67 -4.30 -5.94
CA ARG A 59 -3.59 -5.15 -6.68
C ARG A 59 -4.83 -4.39 -7.18
N ALA A 60 -5.47 -3.60 -6.32
CA ALA A 60 -6.61 -2.79 -6.73
C ALA A 60 -6.22 -1.72 -7.77
N GLY A 61 -5.01 -1.16 -7.68
CA GLY A 61 -4.43 -0.30 -8.72
C GLY A 61 -4.30 -1.02 -10.07
N ASP A 62 -3.78 -2.25 -10.05
CA ASP A 62 -3.64 -3.09 -11.26
C ASP A 62 -5.01 -3.48 -11.85
N GLU A 63 -6.00 -3.75 -11.00
CA GLU A 63 -7.37 -4.06 -11.42
C GLU A 63 -8.05 -2.86 -12.10
N ASN A 64 -7.85 -1.64 -11.58
CA ASN A 64 -8.31 -0.41 -12.24
C ASN A 64 -7.66 -0.22 -13.62
N ALA A 65 -6.34 -0.42 -13.73
CA ALA A 65 -5.63 -0.35 -14.99
C ALA A 65 -6.11 -1.42 -15.98
N ARG A 66 -6.39 -2.64 -15.50
CA ARG A 66 -6.94 -3.74 -16.30
C ARG A 66 -8.32 -3.41 -16.85
N LEU A 67 -9.20 -2.83 -16.03
CA LEU A 67 -10.54 -2.42 -16.46
C LEU A 67 -10.49 -1.32 -17.52
N LEU A 68 -9.65 -0.30 -17.33
CA LEU A 68 -9.45 0.75 -18.34
C LEU A 68 -8.98 0.17 -19.68
N ARG A 69 -7.99 -0.73 -19.63
CA ARG A 69 -7.49 -1.42 -20.82
C ARG A 69 -8.55 -2.29 -21.49
N PHE A 70 -9.36 -3.00 -20.71
CA PHE A 70 -10.46 -3.82 -21.23
C PHE A 70 -11.43 -2.96 -22.04
N PHE A 71 -11.92 -1.85 -21.49
CA PHE A 71 -12.87 -0.99 -22.19
C PHE A 71 -12.24 -0.33 -23.42
N ALA A 72 -10.97 0.10 -23.34
CA ALA A 72 -10.27 0.66 -24.50
C ALA A 72 -10.23 -0.33 -25.67
N LEU A 73 -9.84 -1.59 -25.41
CA LEU A 73 -9.80 -2.64 -26.42
C LEU A 73 -11.20 -3.00 -26.94
N ARG A 74 -12.21 -3.06 -26.05
CA ARG A 74 -13.58 -3.37 -26.44
C ARG A 74 -14.15 -2.31 -27.38
N MET A 75 -14.00 -1.03 -27.03
CA MET A 75 -14.44 0.08 -27.87
C MET A 75 -13.71 0.09 -29.22
N GLN A 76 -12.41 -0.19 -29.24
CA GLN A 76 -11.65 -0.30 -30.48
C GLN A 76 -12.20 -1.41 -31.39
N ALA A 77 -12.53 -2.58 -30.81
CA ALA A 77 -13.11 -3.69 -31.55
C ALA A 77 -14.51 -3.35 -32.11
N ASP A 78 -15.37 -2.70 -31.31
CA ASP A 78 -16.71 -2.30 -31.74
C ASP A 78 -16.67 -1.25 -32.88
N LEU A 79 -15.71 -0.31 -32.83
CA LEU A 79 -15.49 0.66 -33.91
C LEU A 79 -14.95 0.01 -35.19
N ALA A 80 -14.00 -0.92 -35.06
CA ALA A 80 -13.48 -1.67 -36.20
C ALA A 80 -14.57 -2.52 -36.87
N TYR A 81 -15.44 -3.15 -36.06
CA TYR A 81 -16.57 -3.90 -36.57
C TYR A 81 -17.59 -3.01 -37.28
N ALA A 82 -17.94 -1.85 -36.70
CA ALA A 82 -18.82 -0.88 -37.35
C ALA A 82 -18.26 -0.42 -38.72
N GLU A 83 -16.94 -0.23 -38.81
CA GLU A 83 -16.28 0.14 -40.05
C GLU A 83 -16.31 -1.00 -41.09
N ALA A 84 -16.07 -2.25 -40.66
CA ALA A 84 -16.17 -3.42 -41.54
C ALA A 84 -17.60 -3.58 -42.11
N LEU A 85 -18.63 -3.26 -41.32
CA LEU A 85 -20.02 -3.23 -41.80
C LEU A 85 -20.22 -2.16 -42.89
N ARG A 86 -19.66 -0.96 -42.75
CA ARG A 86 -19.74 0.08 -43.80
C ARG A 86 -19.01 -0.36 -45.08
N GLN A 87 -17.83 -0.95 -44.94
CA GLN A 87 -17.03 -1.43 -46.08
C GLN A 87 -17.74 -2.55 -46.85
N THR A 88 -18.36 -3.49 -46.13
CA THR A 88 -19.11 -4.58 -46.76
C THR A 88 -20.33 -4.05 -47.52
N ARG A 89 -21.03 -3.03 -46.98
CA ARG A 89 -22.11 -2.35 -47.71
C ARG A 89 -21.59 -1.67 -48.98
N ALA A 90 -20.50 -0.92 -48.88
CA ALA A 90 -19.90 -0.25 -50.03
C ALA A 90 -19.49 -1.24 -51.15
N ALA A 91 -19.06 -2.46 -50.79
CA ALA A 91 -18.76 -3.52 -51.74
C ALA A 91 -20.02 -4.10 -52.41
N LEU A 92 -21.15 -4.18 -51.69
CA LEU A 92 -22.44 -4.64 -52.24
C LEU A 92 -23.09 -3.59 -53.15
N ASP A 93 -22.89 -2.30 -52.87
CA ASP A 93 -23.39 -1.18 -53.66
C ASP A 93 -22.50 -0.88 -54.91
N ALA A 94 -21.35 -1.56 -55.06
CA ALA A 94 -20.48 -1.39 -56.20
C ALA A 94 -21.17 -1.89 -57.49
N PRO A 95 -21.22 -1.09 -58.57
CA PRO A 95 -21.90 -1.48 -59.80
C PRO A 95 -21.25 -2.75 -60.38
N ALA A 96 -22.06 -3.79 -60.58
CA ALA A 96 -21.63 -4.99 -61.28
C ALA A 96 -21.16 -4.60 -62.68
N SER A 97 -19.88 -4.81 -62.98
CA SER A 97 -19.34 -4.64 -64.32
C SER A 97 -20.13 -5.52 -65.29
N GLU A 98 -20.68 -4.87 -66.31
CA GLU A 98 -21.53 -5.36 -67.39
C GLU A 98 -21.27 -6.81 -67.83
N GLY A 99 -22.34 -7.61 -67.87
CA GLY A 99 -22.29 -8.91 -68.53
C GLY A 99 -23.49 -9.79 -68.21
N SER A 100 -24.59 -9.59 -68.94
CA SER A 100 -25.42 -10.65 -69.55
C SER A 100 -26.84 -10.14 -69.79
N ALA A 101 -27.08 -9.71 -71.03
CA ALA A 101 -28.42 -9.51 -71.56
C ALA A 101 -29.13 -10.86 -71.74
N GLY A 102 -30.41 -10.92 -71.38
CA GLY A 102 -31.36 -11.91 -71.91
C GLY A 102 -32.04 -12.80 -70.86
N SER A 103 -33.14 -12.32 -70.28
CA SER A 103 -34.43 -13.03 -70.09
C SER A 103 -35.37 -12.14 -69.23
N ASP A 104 -36.18 -11.33 -69.91
CA ASP A 104 -36.51 -9.97 -69.50
C ASP A 104 -37.90 -9.77 -68.86
N THR A 105 -38.37 -10.61 -67.93
CA THR A 105 -39.54 -10.18 -67.11
C THR A 105 -39.67 -10.87 -65.77
N GLU A 106 -39.68 -12.20 -65.70
CA GLU A 106 -39.66 -12.90 -64.41
C GLU A 106 -38.30 -12.77 -63.71
N GLN A 107 -37.21 -12.87 -64.47
CA GLN A 107 -35.85 -12.65 -63.99
C GLN A 107 -35.64 -11.19 -63.56
N LEU A 108 -36.22 -10.21 -64.27
CA LEU A 108 -36.22 -8.81 -63.84
C LEU A 108 -37.07 -8.58 -62.57
N SER A 109 -38.18 -9.29 -62.38
CA SER A 109 -39.01 -9.16 -61.17
C SER A 109 -38.36 -9.83 -59.94
N VAL A 110 -37.72 -10.99 -60.11
CA VAL A 110 -36.92 -11.67 -59.09
C VAL A 110 -35.64 -10.90 -58.80
N GLN A 111 -34.95 -10.37 -59.82
CA GLN A 111 -33.81 -9.48 -59.62
C GLN A 111 -34.24 -8.18 -58.91
N SER A 112 -35.45 -7.67 -59.17
CA SER A 112 -36.00 -6.50 -58.48
C SER A 112 -36.35 -6.79 -57.01
N SER A 113 -36.95 -7.94 -56.70
CA SER A 113 -37.25 -8.33 -55.31
C SER A 113 -35.99 -8.68 -54.52
N VAL A 114 -35.04 -9.38 -55.15
CA VAL A 114 -33.72 -9.70 -54.59
C VAL A 114 -32.90 -8.43 -54.40
N ALA A 115 -32.88 -7.50 -55.35
CA ALA A 115 -32.21 -6.21 -55.20
C ALA A 115 -32.82 -5.36 -54.08
N LYS A 116 -34.16 -5.34 -53.94
CA LYS A 116 -34.84 -4.68 -52.82
C LYS A 116 -34.49 -5.32 -51.47
N ALA A 117 -34.44 -6.66 -51.41
CA ALA A 117 -34.05 -7.38 -50.21
C ALA A 117 -32.58 -7.11 -49.85
N LEU A 118 -31.67 -7.11 -50.83
CA LEU A 118 -30.25 -6.80 -50.64
C LEU A 118 -30.04 -5.36 -50.15
N HIS A 119 -30.77 -4.40 -50.74
CA HIS A 119 -30.79 -3.02 -50.30
C HIS A 119 -31.31 -2.88 -48.87
N ALA A 120 -32.39 -3.58 -48.51
CA ALA A 120 -32.92 -3.58 -47.15
C ALA A 120 -31.90 -4.13 -46.14
N VAL A 121 -31.16 -5.19 -46.50
CA VAL A 121 -30.05 -5.71 -45.68
C VAL A 121 -28.95 -4.66 -45.51
N GLY A 122 -28.58 -3.95 -46.58
CA GLY A 122 -27.61 -2.85 -46.52
C GLY A 122 -28.04 -1.70 -45.60
N GLU A 123 -29.33 -1.37 -45.59
CA GLU A 123 -29.91 -0.39 -44.65
C GLU A 123 -29.81 -0.86 -43.19
N VAL A 124 -30.20 -2.10 -42.90
CA VAL A 124 -30.09 -2.68 -41.55
C VAL A 124 -28.63 -2.71 -41.08
N GLN A 125 -27.72 -3.05 -41.97
CA GLN A 125 -26.29 -3.09 -41.70
C GLN A 125 -25.72 -1.71 -41.36
N GLN A 126 -26.14 -0.67 -42.09
CA GLN A 126 -25.77 0.71 -41.81
C GLN A 126 -26.31 1.18 -40.46
N GLN A 127 -27.58 0.89 -40.16
CA GLN A 127 -28.17 1.19 -38.86
C GLN A 127 -27.43 0.50 -37.71
N LEU A 128 -27.01 -0.76 -37.89
CA LEU A 128 -26.21 -1.48 -36.90
C LEU A 128 -24.85 -0.81 -36.68
N ALA A 129 -24.16 -0.42 -37.75
CA ALA A 129 -22.88 0.29 -37.65
C ALA A 129 -23.02 1.63 -36.89
N GLU A 130 -24.09 2.38 -37.14
CA GLU A 130 -24.40 3.62 -36.41
C GLU A 130 -24.70 3.35 -34.93
N LYS A 131 -25.45 2.30 -34.62
CA LYS A 131 -25.76 1.91 -33.24
C LYS A 131 -24.51 1.49 -32.45
N LEU A 132 -23.56 0.80 -33.09
CA LEU A 132 -22.28 0.46 -32.46
C LEU A 132 -21.44 1.71 -32.14
N VAL A 133 -21.41 2.70 -33.03
CA VAL A 133 -20.73 3.99 -32.77
C VAL A 133 -21.42 4.76 -31.65
N GLN A 134 -22.76 4.81 -31.65
CA GLN A 134 -23.53 5.44 -30.58
C GLN A 134 -23.25 4.78 -29.22
N LEU A 135 -23.31 3.44 -29.16
CA LEU A 135 -23.00 2.68 -27.95
C LEU A 135 -21.58 2.97 -27.46
N THR A 136 -20.59 2.91 -28.36
CA THR A 136 -19.19 3.19 -28.02
C THR A 136 -19.01 4.60 -27.46
N THR A 137 -19.68 5.59 -28.05
CA THR A 137 -19.65 6.98 -27.57
C THR A 137 -20.25 7.12 -26.18
N VAL A 138 -21.38 6.45 -25.92
CA VAL A 138 -22.02 6.43 -24.60
C VAL A 138 -21.14 5.72 -23.57
N VAL A 139 -20.60 4.54 -23.89
CA VAL A 139 -19.68 3.81 -22.99
C VAL A 139 -18.44 4.65 -22.70
N LYS A 140 -17.89 5.32 -23.71
CA LYS A 140 -16.74 6.21 -23.52
C LYS A 140 -17.04 7.28 -22.48
N ARG A 141 -18.16 7.97 -22.62
CA ARG A 141 -18.55 9.09 -21.76
C ARG A 141 -19.01 8.66 -20.37
N GLU A 142 -19.92 7.69 -20.31
CA GLU A 142 -20.65 7.29 -19.10
C GLU A 142 -19.98 6.19 -18.29
N VAL A 143 -18.97 5.50 -18.85
CA VAL A 143 -18.28 4.41 -18.15
C VAL A 143 -16.79 4.70 -18.01
N THR A 144 -16.12 5.08 -19.11
CA THR A 144 -14.65 5.21 -19.08
C THR A 144 -14.16 6.59 -18.62
N ALA A 145 -14.44 7.64 -19.39
CA ALA A 145 -13.75 8.92 -19.29
C ALA A 145 -13.99 9.64 -17.96
N LYS A 146 -15.24 9.61 -17.47
CA LYS A 146 -15.57 10.27 -16.22
C LYS A 146 -15.49 9.30 -15.03
N PRO A 147 -16.25 8.20 -14.99
CA PRO A 147 -16.28 7.39 -13.76
C PRO A 147 -15.01 6.58 -13.53
N LEU A 148 -14.47 5.92 -14.56
CA LEU A 148 -13.37 4.98 -14.38
C LEU A 148 -12.00 5.67 -14.39
N GLU A 149 -11.76 6.60 -15.32
CA GLU A 149 -10.50 7.34 -15.41
C GLU A 149 -10.31 8.29 -14.21
N GLU A 150 -11.32 9.09 -13.83
CA GLU A 150 -11.22 9.99 -12.68
C GLU A 150 -11.09 9.22 -11.36
N MET A 151 -11.85 8.13 -11.19
CA MET A 151 -11.72 7.25 -10.02
C MET A 151 -10.33 6.62 -9.95
N ALA A 152 -9.82 6.06 -11.06
CA ALA A 152 -8.50 5.44 -11.10
C ALA A 152 -7.38 6.45 -10.81
N ALA A 153 -7.49 7.67 -11.35
CA ALA A 153 -6.55 8.75 -11.08
C ALA A 153 -6.57 9.18 -9.60
N THR A 154 -7.77 9.42 -9.06
CA THR A 154 -7.96 9.80 -7.65
C THR A 154 -7.48 8.69 -6.70
N TYR A 155 -7.77 7.44 -7.04
CA TYR A 155 -7.30 6.28 -6.29
C TYR A 155 -5.76 6.25 -6.27
N LYS A 156 -5.12 6.37 -7.44
CA LYS A 156 -3.66 6.35 -7.54
C LYS A 156 -3.01 7.45 -6.71
N GLU A 157 -3.53 8.68 -6.76
CA GLU A 157 -3.01 9.80 -5.99
C GLU A 157 -3.17 9.57 -4.48
N LYS A 158 -4.39 9.27 -4.02
CA LYS A 158 -4.67 9.06 -2.59
C LYS A 158 -3.89 7.89 -2.01
N MET A 159 -3.79 6.79 -2.76
CA MET A 159 -3.04 5.63 -2.32
C MET A 159 -1.53 5.88 -2.30
N ALA A 160 -0.98 6.64 -3.25
CA ALA A 160 0.43 7.00 -3.23
C ALA A 160 0.78 7.80 -1.95
N THR A 161 -0.03 8.79 -1.59
CA THR A 161 0.13 9.56 -0.35
C THR A 161 0.03 8.65 0.87
N MET A 162 -1.03 7.84 0.97
CA MET A 162 -1.26 6.92 2.08
C MET A 162 -0.12 5.91 2.26
N LEU A 163 0.37 5.33 1.17
CA LEU A 163 1.51 4.40 1.20
C LEU A 163 2.78 5.10 1.69
N SER A 164 3.07 6.31 1.19
CA SER A 164 4.27 7.06 1.59
C SER A 164 4.25 7.46 3.07
N GLU A 165 3.09 7.90 3.58
CA GLU A 165 2.92 8.26 4.99
C GLU A 165 2.98 7.02 5.88
N GLY A 166 2.31 5.93 5.49
CA GLY A 166 2.34 4.68 6.23
C GLY A 166 3.73 4.03 6.27
N GLU A 167 4.50 4.10 5.18
CA GLU A 167 5.90 3.64 5.16
C GLU A 167 6.78 4.44 6.11
N LYS A 168 6.58 5.76 6.15
CA LYS A 168 7.28 6.63 7.11
C LYS A 168 6.93 6.26 8.55
N LEU A 169 5.65 6.00 8.85
CA LEU A 169 5.20 5.60 10.18
C LEU A 169 5.72 4.21 10.57
N ASP A 170 5.70 3.21 9.67
CA ASP A 170 6.30 1.87 9.92
C ASP A 170 7.80 2.00 10.22
N ALA A 171 8.52 2.79 9.42
CA ALA A 171 9.95 3.00 9.60
C ALA A 171 10.27 3.70 10.92
N MET A 172 9.52 4.74 11.28
CA MET A 172 9.68 5.44 12.57
C MET A 172 9.42 4.50 13.74
N LEU A 173 8.31 3.76 13.71
CA LEU A 173 7.93 2.84 14.77
C LEU A 173 8.97 1.72 14.94
N PHE A 174 9.41 1.12 13.83
CA PHE A 174 10.45 0.10 13.83
C PHE A 174 11.77 0.63 14.39
N GLN A 175 12.19 1.83 14.00
CA GLN A 175 13.41 2.44 14.50
C GLN A 175 13.32 2.76 15.98
N SER A 176 12.20 3.29 16.47
CA SER A 176 11.98 3.55 17.90
C SER A 176 12.06 2.28 18.75
N GLN A 177 11.46 1.18 18.30
CA GLN A 177 11.58 -0.12 18.96
C GLN A 177 13.03 -0.61 19.01
N LYS A 178 13.73 -0.54 17.87
CA LYS A 178 15.13 -0.95 17.78
C LYS A 178 15.99 -0.14 18.75
N ASN A 179 15.71 1.16 18.92
CA ASN A 179 16.42 2.01 19.87
C ASN A 179 16.17 1.56 21.32
N VAL A 180 14.92 1.20 21.68
CA VAL A 180 14.58 0.65 23.01
C VAL A 180 15.36 -0.64 23.29
N LEU A 181 15.29 -1.61 22.37
CA LEU A 181 16.00 -2.90 22.52
C LEU A 181 17.52 -2.71 22.60
N THR A 182 18.07 -1.81 21.79
CA THR A 182 19.51 -1.50 21.81
C THR A 182 19.92 -0.84 23.13
N ALA A 183 19.12 0.10 23.64
CA ALA A 183 19.40 0.78 24.90
C ALA A 183 19.30 -0.19 26.08
N PHE A 184 18.28 -1.06 26.10
CA PHE A 184 18.15 -2.10 27.12
C PHE A 184 19.30 -3.10 27.07
N GLY A 185 19.70 -3.56 25.87
CA GLY A 185 20.83 -4.47 25.71
C GLY A 185 22.15 -3.89 26.25
N LYS A 186 22.40 -2.59 26.03
CA LYS A 186 23.57 -1.90 26.60
C LYS A 186 23.51 -1.82 28.12
N TYR A 187 22.35 -1.52 28.69
CA TYR A 187 22.15 -1.53 30.14
C TYR A 187 22.43 -2.93 30.73
N GLU A 188 21.85 -3.97 30.13
CA GLU A 188 22.06 -5.38 30.51
C GLU A 188 23.54 -5.78 30.47
N GLU A 189 24.27 -5.37 29.43
CA GLU A 189 25.69 -5.66 29.26
C GLU A 189 26.54 -4.99 30.35
N LEU A 190 26.33 -3.68 30.58
CA LEU A 190 27.03 -2.93 31.62
C LEU A 190 26.73 -3.47 33.03
N PHE A 191 25.48 -3.90 33.27
CA PHE A 191 25.09 -4.50 34.53
C PHE A 191 25.81 -5.84 34.76
N LYS A 192 25.87 -6.71 33.74
CA LYS A 192 26.59 -8.00 33.83
C LYS A 192 28.09 -7.81 34.04
N GLN A 193 28.70 -6.81 33.42
CA GLN A 193 30.11 -6.45 33.66
C GLN A 193 30.33 -6.03 35.12
N MET A 194 29.41 -5.25 35.68
CA MET A 194 29.44 -4.85 37.10
C MET A 194 29.21 -6.03 38.06
N GLU A 195 28.42 -7.05 37.69
CA GLU A 195 28.25 -8.28 38.47
C GLU A 195 29.49 -9.19 38.41
N ALA A 196 30.20 -9.20 37.29
CA ALA A 196 31.36 -10.07 37.07
C ALA A 196 32.66 -9.54 37.71
N GLU A 197 32.77 -8.22 37.86
CA GLU A 197 33.93 -7.55 38.43
C GLU A 197 33.65 -7.12 39.87
N GLU A 198 33.78 -8.03 40.83
CA GLU A 198 33.88 -7.69 42.26
C GLU A 198 35.22 -6.98 42.55
N GLU A 199 35.58 -5.82 41.94
CA GLU A 199 36.84 -5.17 42.33
C GLU A 199 37.04 -3.68 41.96
N SER A 200 37.78 -2.99 42.85
CA SER A 200 38.36 -1.62 42.81
C SER A 200 37.41 -0.40 42.85
N ASP A 201 37.45 0.34 43.97
CA ASP A 201 36.61 1.50 44.28
C ASP A 201 36.61 2.64 43.25
N LYS A 202 37.72 2.86 42.52
CA LYS A 202 37.81 3.94 41.53
C LYS A 202 37.19 3.58 40.18
N GLU A 203 37.37 2.35 39.73
CA GLU A 203 36.73 1.85 38.50
C GLU A 203 35.24 1.61 38.73
N ALA A 204 34.86 1.23 39.96
CA ALA A 204 33.48 1.13 40.37
C ALA A 204 32.73 2.47 40.22
N ALA A 205 33.32 3.62 40.58
CA ALA A 205 32.64 4.91 40.47
C ALA A 205 32.27 5.29 39.02
N VAL A 206 33.18 5.08 38.07
CA VAL A 206 32.95 5.37 36.64
C VAL A 206 31.92 4.41 36.04
N LYS A 207 32.05 3.10 36.29
CA LYS A 207 31.09 2.07 35.83
C LYS A 207 29.68 2.30 36.38
N ARG A 208 29.57 2.82 37.60
CA ARG A 208 28.27 3.20 38.20
C ARG A 208 27.62 4.40 37.48
N GLN A 209 28.42 5.38 37.06
CA GLN A 209 27.92 6.52 36.29
C GLN A 209 27.46 6.09 34.89
N ASP A 210 28.20 5.19 34.25
CA ASP A 210 27.86 4.63 32.94
C ASP A 210 26.57 3.79 32.98
N LEU A 211 26.36 2.99 34.04
CA LEU A 211 25.13 2.23 34.22
C LEU A 211 23.90 3.14 34.35
N TRP A 212 24.00 4.20 35.16
CA TRP A 212 22.91 5.17 35.33
C TRP A 212 22.59 5.90 34.02
N LEU A 213 23.60 6.29 33.25
CA LEU A 213 23.42 6.88 31.92
C LEU A 213 22.74 5.91 30.96
N ALA A 214 23.08 4.62 31.00
CA ALA A 214 22.44 3.59 30.18
C ALA A 214 20.97 3.38 30.56
N GLU A 215 20.64 3.36 31.85
CA GLU A 215 19.27 3.28 32.35
C GLU A 215 18.45 4.51 31.92
N MET A 216 18.97 5.72 32.12
CA MET A 216 18.31 6.95 31.68
C MET A 216 18.07 6.96 30.17
N ASN A 217 19.07 6.54 29.38
CA ASN A 217 18.93 6.41 27.93
C ASN A 217 17.86 5.38 27.54
N TYR A 218 17.77 4.25 28.24
CA TYR A 218 16.68 3.29 28.04
C TYR A 218 15.31 3.92 28.33
N CYS A 219 15.14 4.58 29.48
CA CYS A 219 13.91 5.26 29.85
C CYS A 219 13.47 6.32 28.83
N ILE A 220 14.42 7.12 28.31
CA ILE A 220 14.16 8.11 27.26
C ILE A 220 13.65 7.43 25.98
N ASN A 221 14.23 6.31 25.57
CA ASN A 221 13.79 5.59 24.37
C ASN A 221 12.41 4.94 24.56
N VAL A 222 12.11 4.44 25.76
CA VAL A 222 10.77 3.93 26.10
C VAL A 222 9.73 5.04 26.03
N GLN A 223 10.02 6.22 26.57
CA GLN A 223 9.12 7.38 26.48
C GLN A 223 8.90 7.83 25.03
N LYS A 224 9.97 7.88 24.23
CA LYS A 224 9.86 8.20 22.78
C LYS A 224 9.05 7.18 21.99
N LEU A 225 9.01 5.92 22.42
CA LEU A 225 8.18 4.90 21.79
C LEU A 225 6.69 5.06 22.13
N GLN A 226 6.35 5.71 23.25
CA GLN A 226 4.98 5.94 23.70
C GLN A 226 4.33 7.19 23.09
N GLN A 227 5.14 8.13 22.57
CA GLN A 227 4.71 9.38 21.94
C GLN A 227 4.56 9.21 20.42
#